data_AF-A0A7L3MKB5-F1
#
_entry.id   AF-A0A7L3MKB5-F1
#
_cell.length_a   1.000
_cell.length_b   1.000
_cell.length_c   1.000
_cell.angle_alpha   90.00
_cell.angle_beta   90.00
_cell.angle_gamma   90.00
#
_symmetry.space_group_name_H-M   'P 1'
#
loop_
_entity.id
_entity.type
_entity.pdbx_description
1 polymer ?
#
loop_
_entity_poly.entity_id
_entity_poly.type
_entity_poly.pdbx_seq_one_letter_code
_entity_poly.pdbx_strand_id
1 'polypeptide(L)'
;SSVKVIGQPWVAYEHVEYKGQFLVFEEGEYDSVGKEMNDKISSLQLVTEDLHNPQITLYQHVEYKGRSRIVREATDLAGGEDNNIVSSHKVQRGVWLLCENSDGSGPRYLAREHEDVPNYTEIGFNDKLSFLRP
;
A
#
# COMPACT_ATOMS: atom_id res chain seq x y z
N SER A 1 -14.70 -16.85 8.32
CA SER A 1 -14.14 -17.02 6.97
C SER A 1 -12.61 -17.05 7.03
N SER A 2 -11.98 -18.02 6.37
CA SER A 2 -10.53 -18.29 6.35
C SER A 2 -9.97 -18.22 4.92
N VAL A 3 -8.65 -18.11 4.77
CA VAL A 3 -7.96 -17.98 3.48
C VAL A 3 -6.73 -18.87 3.45
N LYS A 4 -6.49 -19.53 2.31
CA LYS A 4 -5.22 -20.16 1.98
C LYS A 4 -4.72 -19.60 0.66
N VAL A 5 -3.54 -19.02 0.66
CA VAL A 5 -2.85 -18.51 -0.53
C VAL A 5 -1.72 -19.46 -0.89
N ILE A 6 -1.61 -19.78 -2.18
CA ILE A 6 -0.55 -20.60 -2.75
C ILE A 6 0.08 -19.78 -3.88
N GLY A 7 1.40 -19.60 -3.84
CA GLY A 7 2.14 -18.78 -4.82
C GLY A 7 2.06 -17.28 -4.54
N GLN A 8 1.63 -16.49 -5.52
CA GLN A 8 1.71 -15.02 -5.47
C GLN A 8 0.71 -14.39 -4.49
N PRO A 9 1.01 -13.19 -3.94
CA PRO A 9 0.10 -12.47 -3.06
C PRO A 9 -1.21 -12.05 -3.73
N TRP A 10 -2.26 -11.92 -2.93
CA TRP A 10 -3.59 -11.48 -3.35
C TRP A 10 -4.08 -10.31 -2.51
N VAL A 11 -4.87 -9.45 -3.13
CA VAL A 11 -5.60 -8.37 -2.46
C VAL A 11 -7.08 -8.71 -2.47
N ALA A 12 -7.69 -8.80 -1.29
CA ALA A 12 -9.11 -9.04 -1.12
C ALA A 12 -9.83 -7.75 -0.76
N TYR A 13 -10.93 -7.46 -1.46
CA TYR A 13 -11.69 -6.22 -1.32
C TYR A 13 -13.10 -6.46 -0.80
N GLU A 14 -13.59 -5.51 0.00
CA GLU A 14 -14.94 -5.49 0.58
C GLU A 14 -16.02 -5.38 -0.50
N HIS A 15 -15.77 -4.65 -1.58
CA HIS A 15 -16.75 -4.47 -2.65
C HIS A 15 -16.28 -5.09 -3.97
N VAL A 16 -17.22 -5.24 -4.90
CA VAL A 16 -16.92 -5.60 -6.30
C VAL A 16 -16.05 -4.52 -6.95
N GLU A 17 -15.38 -4.87 -8.05
CA GLU A 17 -14.53 -3.94 -8.82
C GLU A 17 -13.37 -3.32 -8.00
N TYR A 18 -12.82 -4.07 -7.04
CA TYR A 18 -11.64 -3.68 -6.26
C TYR A 18 -11.81 -2.40 -5.43
N LYS A 19 -13.00 -2.24 -4.82
CA LYS A 19 -13.38 -1.05 -4.03
C LYS A 19 -13.58 -1.39 -2.56
N GLY A 20 -13.63 -0.35 -1.73
CA GLY A 20 -13.86 -0.45 -0.29
C GLY A 20 -12.60 -0.81 0.49
N GLN A 21 -12.78 -1.36 1.69
CA GLN A 21 -11.64 -1.85 2.48
C GLN A 21 -10.96 -3.02 1.78
N PHE A 22 -9.68 -3.20 2.07
CA PHE A 22 -8.91 -4.31 1.51
C PHE A 22 -8.01 -4.99 2.54
N LEU A 23 -7.65 -6.23 2.24
CA LEU A 23 -6.62 -7.02 2.93
C LEU A 23 -5.61 -7.53 1.90
N VAL A 24 -4.35 -7.57 2.29
CA VAL A 24 -3.29 -8.21 1.51
C VAL A 24 -2.97 -9.54 2.17
N PHE A 25 -2.98 -10.62 1.38
CA PHE A 25 -2.61 -11.95 1.81
C PHE A 25 -1.37 -12.40 1.03
N GLU A 26 -0.31 -12.70 1.76
CA GLU A 26 0.90 -13.33 1.22
C GLU A 26 0.71 -14.86 1.21
N GLU A 27 1.67 -15.59 0.67
CA GLU A 27 1.60 -17.06 0.67
C GLU A 27 1.49 -17.61 2.10
N GLY A 28 0.51 -18.47 2.35
CA GLY A 28 0.27 -19.01 3.68
C GLY A 28 -1.16 -19.42 3.95
N GLU A 29 -1.40 -19.83 5.20
CA GLU A 29 -2.71 -20.21 5.72
C GLU A 29 -3.13 -19.22 6.80
N TYR A 30 -4.35 -18.69 6.66
CA TYR A 30 -4.94 -17.70 7.54
C TYR A 30 -6.26 -18.24 8.07
N ASP A 31 -6.33 -18.53 9.37
CA ASP A 31 -7.52 -19.08 10.02
C ASP A 31 -8.71 -18.09 10.04
N SER A 32 -8.44 -16.81 9.79
CA SER A 32 -9.44 -15.75 9.78
C SER A 32 -9.06 -14.61 8.84
N VAL A 33 -10.06 -14.05 8.15
CA VAL A 33 -9.96 -12.78 7.42
C VAL A 33 -10.14 -11.54 8.32
N GLY A 34 -10.23 -11.73 9.63
CA GLY A 34 -10.49 -10.67 10.59
C GLY A 34 -11.97 -10.30 10.68
N LYS A 35 -12.35 -9.72 11.82
CA LYS A 35 -13.77 -9.44 12.16
C LYS A 35 -14.42 -8.45 11.18
N GLU A 36 -13.68 -7.43 10.74
CA GLU A 36 -14.22 -6.36 9.90
C GLU A 36 -14.52 -6.80 8.45
N MET A 37 -13.83 -7.84 7.97
CA MET A 37 -13.93 -8.34 6.59
C MET A 37 -14.66 -9.69 6.49
N ASN A 38 -15.02 -10.30 7.63
CA ASN A 38 -15.74 -11.56 7.65
C ASN A 38 -17.09 -11.43 6.93
N ASP A 39 -17.30 -12.27 5.92
CA ASP A 39 -18.49 -12.32 5.06
C ASP A 39 -18.74 -11.06 4.23
N LYS A 40 -17.70 -10.22 4.05
CA LYS A 40 -17.78 -9.02 3.21
C LYS A 40 -16.92 -9.06 1.95
N ILE A 41 -15.96 -9.98 1.82
CA ILE A 41 -15.07 -10.01 0.63
C ILE A 41 -15.89 -10.29 -0.63
N SER A 42 -15.81 -9.37 -1.59
CA SER A 42 -16.61 -9.40 -2.83
C SER A 42 -15.77 -9.39 -4.12
N SER A 43 -14.49 -9.05 -4.05
CA SER A 43 -13.57 -9.21 -5.18
C SER A 43 -12.14 -9.51 -4.73
N LEU A 44 -11.39 -10.19 -5.58
CA LEU A 44 -10.00 -10.58 -5.36
C LEU A 44 -9.14 -10.13 -6.55
N GLN A 45 -7.99 -9.53 -6.27
CA GLN A 45 -7.03 -9.10 -7.28
C GLN A 45 -5.67 -9.73 -7.02
N LEU A 46 -5.15 -10.44 -8.02
CA LEU A 46 -3.80 -10.98 -7.98
C LEU A 46 -2.77 -9.84 -8.02
N VAL A 47 -1.70 -9.97 -7.25
CA VAL A 47 -0.50 -9.14 -7.41
C VAL A 47 0.36 -9.77 -8.51
N THR A 48 0.39 -9.12 -9.66
CA THR A 48 1.12 -9.60 -10.84
C THR A 48 2.43 -8.85 -11.07
N GLU A 49 2.62 -7.74 -10.34
CA GLU A 49 3.78 -6.88 -10.38
C GLU A 49 5.05 -7.61 -9.92
N ASP A 50 6.20 -7.21 -10.48
CA ASP A 50 7.49 -7.77 -10.07
C ASP A 50 7.95 -7.20 -8.72
N LEU A 51 8.02 -8.07 -7.71
CA LEU A 51 8.43 -7.74 -6.35
C LEU A 51 9.94 -7.91 -6.12
N HIS A 52 10.73 -8.39 -7.09
CA HIS A 52 12.17 -8.63 -6.89
C HIS A 52 13.02 -7.35 -6.90
N ASN A 53 12.56 -6.33 -7.62
CA ASN A 53 13.27 -5.05 -7.73
C ASN A 53 12.28 -3.87 -7.66
N PRO A 54 11.54 -3.72 -6.55
CA PRO A 54 10.51 -2.70 -6.44
C PRO A 54 11.16 -1.31 -6.32
N GLN A 55 10.46 -0.28 -6.79
CA GLN A 55 10.93 1.09 -6.67
C GLN A 55 9.76 2.09 -6.67
N ILE A 56 9.73 2.94 -5.65
CA ILE A 56 8.83 4.09 -5.53
C ILE A 56 9.64 5.35 -5.22
N THR A 57 9.22 6.48 -5.79
CA THR A 57 9.74 7.80 -5.40
C THR A 57 8.65 8.57 -4.66
N LEU A 58 8.97 9.01 -3.44
CA LEU A 58 8.13 9.85 -2.60
C LEU A 58 8.56 11.31 -2.74
N TYR A 59 7.61 12.24 -2.68
CA TYR A 59 7.85 13.67 -2.77
C TYR A 59 7.16 14.43 -1.64
N GLN A 60 7.87 15.41 -1.10
CA GLN A 60 7.41 16.24 0.01
C GLN A 60 6.20 17.13 -0.35
N HIS A 61 6.02 17.46 -1.62
CA HIS A 61 4.93 18.33 -2.05
C HIS A 61 4.12 17.67 -3.17
N VAL A 62 2.91 18.18 -3.36
CA VAL A 62 2.06 17.84 -4.51
C VAL A 62 2.78 18.12 -5.83
N GLU A 63 2.30 17.49 -6.90
CA GLU A 63 2.84 17.61 -8.26
C GLU A 63 4.33 17.24 -8.36
N TYR A 64 4.77 16.29 -7.52
CA TYR A 64 6.13 15.72 -7.51
C TYR A 64 7.23 16.77 -7.23
N LYS A 65 6.94 17.72 -6.32
CA LYS A 65 7.83 18.83 -5.97
C LYS A 65 8.48 18.64 -4.59
N GLY A 66 9.42 19.52 -4.28
CA GLY A 66 10.13 19.55 -3.00
C GLY A 66 11.23 18.48 -2.91
N ARG A 67 11.58 18.12 -1.67
CA ARG A 67 12.51 17.01 -1.44
C ARG A 67 11.89 15.70 -1.94
N SER A 68 12.72 14.83 -2.47
CA SER A 68 12.30 13.50 -2.93
C SER A 68 13.19 12.41 -2.37
N ARG A 69 12.62 11.22 -2.22
CA ARG A 69 13.30 10.03 -1.73
C ARG A 69 12.90 8.82 -2.54
N ILE A 70 13.90 8.05 -2.98
CA ILE A 70 13.67 6.76 -3.66
C ILE A 70 13.72 5.66 -2.60
N VAL A 71 12.71 4.80 -2.59
CA VAL A 71 12.57 3.66 -1.69
C VAL A 71 12.53 2.37 -2.52
N ARG A 72 13.23 1.33 -2.05
CA ARG A 72 13.38 0.03 -2.73
C ARG A 72 13.14 -1.19 -1.83
N GLU A 73 12.86 -0.95 -0.56
CA GLU A 73 12.61 -1.97 0.45
C GLU A 73 11.66 -1.43 1.53
N ALA A 74 11.20 -2.31 2.42
CA ALA A 74 10.38 -1.89 3.55
C ALA A 74 11.11 -0.82 4.37
N THR A 75 10.44 0.30 4.63
CA THR A 75 11.04 1.48 5.24
C THR A 75 10.07 2.08 6.26
N ASP A 76 10.54 2.23 7.50
CA ASP A 76 9.88 3.06 8.52
C ASP A 76 10.36 4.51 8.37
N LEU A 77 9.43 5.41 8.11
CA LEU A 77 9.66 6.85 8.03
C LEU A 77 9.44 7.53 9.37
N ALA A 78 8.78 6.90 10.34
CA ALA A 78 8.34 7.52 11.58
C ALA A 78 9.49 8.08 12.43
N GLY A 79 10.65 7.44 12.37
CA GLY A 79 11.88 7.87 13.06
C GLY A 79 12.73 8.90 12.31
N GLY A 80 12.34 9.33 11.11
CA GLY A 80 13.15 10.16 10.22
C GLY A 80 12.55 11.53 9.89
N GLU A 81 13.27 12.28 9.04
CA GLU A 81 12.83 13.62 8.57
C GLU A 81 11.64 13.59 7.60
N ASP A 82 11.29 12.41 7.09
CA ASP A 82 10.23 12.22 6.09
C ASP A 82 8.89 11.78 6.70
N ASN A 83 8.81 11.65 8.03
CA ASN A 83 7.58 11.26 8.70
C ASN A 83 6.48 12.30 8.44
N ASN A 84 5.33 11.86 7.92
CA ASN A 84 4.13 12.71 7.79
C ASN A 84 4.37 14.00 7.00
N ILE A 85 5.24 13.98 5.98
CA ILE A 85 5.45 15.12 5.07
C ILE A 85 5.32 14.77 3.59
N VAL A 86 4.94 13.54 3.26
CA VAL A 86 4.83 13.09 1.86
C VAL A 86 3.45 13.45 1.33
N SER A 87 3.42 14.09 0.15
CA SER A 87 2.17 14.57 -0.48
C SER A 87 1.98 14.07 -1.92
N SER A 88 2.97 13.42 -2.53
CA SER A 88 2.83 12.77 -3.85
C SER A 88 3.84 11.63 -4.06
N HIS A 89 3.55 10.70 -4.98
CA HIS A 89 4.47 9.61 -5.32
C HIS A 89 4.42 9.21 -6.80
N LYS A 90 5.46 8.50 -7.22
CA LYS A 90 5.51 7.75 -8.49
C LYS A 90 6.00 6.33 -8.25
N VAL A 91 5.26 5.32 -8.70
CA VAL A 91 5.69 3.93 -8.63
C VAL A 91 6.37 3.55 -9.94
N GLN A 92 7.69 3.36 -9.91
CA GLN A 92 8.42 2.92 -11.10
C GLN A 92 8.36 1.42 -11.30
N ARG A 93 8.39 0.64 -10.20
CA ARG A 93 8.39 -0.82 -10.23
C ARG A 93 7.72 -1.42 -9.00
N GLY A 94 7.06 -2.56 -9.19
CA GLY A 94 6.40 -3.32 -8.12
C GLY A 94 5.07 -2.69 -7.68
N VAL A 95 4.48 -3.28 -6.65
CA VAL A 95 3.35 -2.69 -5.90
C VAL A 95 3.84 -2.33 -4.51
N TRP A 96 3.24 -1.31 -3.89
CA TRP A 96 3.64 -0.81 -2.59
C TRP A 96 2.44 -0.64 -1.67
N LEU A 97 2.56 -1.14 -0.45
CA LEU A 97 1.63 -0.86 0.64
C LEU A 97 2.15 0.33 1.45
N LEU A 98 1.40 1.42 1.42
CA LEU A 98 1.64 2.65 2.17
C LEU A 98 0.75 2.63 3.42
N CYS A 99 1.34 2.81 4.60
CA CYS A 99 0.67 2.70 5.89
C CYS A 99 0.77 4.02 6.68
N GLU A 100 -0.37 4.42 7.27
CA GLU A 100 -0.43 5.59 8.14
C GLU A 100 0.38 5.38 9.43
N ASN A 101 0.38 4.15 9.97
CA ASN A 101 1.12 3.81 11.18
C ASN A 101 2.41 3.03 10.86
N SER A 102 3.43 3.20 11.70
CA SER A 102 4.76 2.57 11.52
C SER A 102 4.75 1.04 11.68
N ASP A 103 3.78 0.50 12.41
CA ASP A 103 3.58 -0.94 12.58
C ASP A 103 2.79 -1.59 11.42
N GLY A 104 2.46 -0.81 10.39
CA GLY A 104 1.69 -1.25 9.23
C GLY A 104 0.17 -1.30 9.46
N SER A 105 -0.31 -0.91 10.65
CA SER A 105 -1.73 -0.82 10.97
C SER A 105 -2.38 0.48 10.47
N GLY A 106 -3.67 0.65 10.77
CA GLY A 106 -4.41 1.87 10.43
C GLY A 106 -4.81 1.97 8.96
N PRO A 107 -5.15 3.18 8.49
CA PRO A 107 -5.42 3.45 7.08
C PRO A 107 -4.22 3.09 6.19
N ARG A 108 -4.52 2.50 5.03
CA ARG A 108 -3.51 2.03 4.08
C ARG A 108 -3.91 2.40 2.66
N TYR A 109 -2.91 2.57 1.81
CA TYR A 109 -3.05 2.78 0.37
C TYR A 109 -2.22 1.74 -0.38
N LEU A 110 -2.76 1.16 -1.44
CA LEU A 110 -2.05 0.22 -2.30
C LEU A 110 -1.67 0.93 -3.60
N ALA A 111 -0.40 1.31 -3.72
CA ALA A 111 0.12 1.98 -4.90
C ALA A 111 0.69 0.96 -5.88
N ARG A 112 0.08 0.81 -7.06
CA ARG A 112 0.48 -0.19 -8.06
C ARG A 112 1.51 0.35 -9.05
N GLU A 113 2.14 -0.56 -9.79
CA GLU A 113 3.15 -0.19 -10.80
C GLU A 113 2.57 0.79 -11.83
N HIS A 114 3.36 1.80 -12.22
CA HIS A 114 2.96 2.88 -13.13
C HIS A 114 1.86 3.80 -12.61
N GLU A 115 1.51 3.69 -11.33
CA GLU A 115 0.66 4.66 -10.67
C GLU A 115 1.45 5.90 -10.24
N ASP A 116 0.96 7.04 -10.71
CA ASP A 116 1.50 8.37 -10.43
C ASP A 116 0.42 9.15 -9.67
N VAL A 117 0.59 9.36 -8.37
CA VAL A 117 -0.38 10.12 -7.54
C VAL A 117 0.19 11.51 -7.28
N PRO A 118 -0.31 12.57 -7.95
CA PRO A 118 0.23 13.92 -7.83
C PRO A 118 -0.21 14.62 -6.54
N ASN A 119 -1.29 14.18 -5.89
CA ASN A 119 -1.82 14.87 -4.72
C ASN A 119 -2.50 13.89 -3.75
N TYR A 120 -1.88 13.68 -2.60
CA TYR A 120 -2.40 12.76 -1.58
C TYR A 120 -3.70 13.24 -0.91
N THR A 121 -4.06 14.52 -1.05
CA THR A 121 -5.36 15.02 -0.58
C THR A 121 -6.51 14.31 -1.28
N GLU A 122 -6.34 13.94 -2.55
CA GLU A 122 -7.37 13.28 -3.36
C GLU A 122 -7.66 11.85 -2.88
N ILE A 123 -6.70 11.22 -2.22
CA ILE A 123 -6.80 9.86 -1.64
C ILE A 123 -6.88 9.88 -0.10
N GLY A 124 -6.99 11.07 0.52
CA GLY A 124 -7.10 11.21 1.97
C GLY A 124 -5.85 10.82 2.77
N PHE A 125 -4.68 10.80 2.12
CA PHE A 125 -3.43 10.26 2.65
C PHE A 125 -2.31 11.31 2.82
N ASN A 126 -2.65 12.60 2.70
CA ASN A 126 -1.67 13.69 2.75
C ASN A 126 -1.02 13.77 4.13
N ASP A 127 0.31 13.85 4.17
CA ASP A 127 1.09 14.03 5.40
C ASP A 127 0.81 12.95 6.46
N LYS A 128 0.55 11.72 6.01
CA LYS A 128 0.19 10.58 6.87
C LYS A 128 1.11 9.37 6.76
N LEU A 129 1.97 9.32 5.74
CA LEU A 129 2.78 8.14 5.49
C LEU A 129 3.86 7.97 6.56
N SER A 130 3.76 6.91 7.36
CA SER A 130 4.75 6.54 8.37
C SER A 130 5.53 5.28 8.02
N PHE A 131 4.96 4.34 7.26
CA PHE A 131 5.65 3.13 6.83
C PHE A 131 5.24 2.74 5.42
N LEU A 132 6.16 2.17 4.66
CA LEU A 132 5.85 1.56 3.38
C LEU A 132 6.67 0.30 3.15
N ARG A 133 6.09 -0.62 2.39
CA ARG A 133 6.77 -1.84 1.94
C ARG A 133 6.30 -2.24 0.53
N PRO A 134 7.14 -2.93 -0.23
CA PRO A 134 6.67 -3.66 -1.41
C PRO A 134 5.76 -4.84 -1.01
#